data_AF-A0A9D9L5P8-F1
#
_entry.id   AF-A0A9D9L5P8-F1
#
_cell.length_a   1.000
_cell.length_b   1.000
_cell.length_c   1.000
_cell.angle_alpha   90.00
_cell.angle_beta   90.00
_cell.angle_gamma   90.00
#
_symmetry.space_group_name_H-M   'P 1'
#
loop_
_entity.id
_entity.type
_entity.pdbx_description
1 polymer ?
#
loop_
_entity_poly.entity_id
_entity_poly.type
_entity_poly.pdbx_seq_one_letter_code
_entity_poly.pdbx_strand_id
1 'polypeptide(L)'
;AGIGEVIAGVLPAGKEEAVGRLQKSGLTAMVGDGINDAPALTRADLGIAIGAGTGVALDAADIVLVNSNLSDVPAAIRLGRATLRTIRQNLFWAFFYNVIGIPVAAGCLSHWGITLNPMLCAAAMSLSSFCVVTNALRLNFCQLKPDKEKRKMTTTTLTVQGMMCPHCEAHVKAALEAIPGVAAAEASHKTGLVTVTLKAPVDESLLRQAVEKAGYQVVK
;
A
#
# COMPACT_ATOMS: atom_id res chain seq x y z
N ALA A 1 -9.22 12.86 -11.65
CA ALA A 1 -8.88 11.46 -11.99
C ALA A 1 -8.64 11.42 -13.49
N GLY A 2 -7.46 10.98 -13.95
CA GLY A 2 -7.11 10.88 -15.37
C GLY A 2 -7.72 9.63 -16.02
N ILE A 3 -9.05 9.53 -16.00
CA ILE A 3 -9.81 8.41 -16.56
C ILE A 3 -10.01 8.67 -18.06
N GLY A 4 -9.57 7.75 -18.91
CA GLY A 4 -9.64 7.92 -20.38
C GLY A 4 -10.99 7.57 -20.99
N GLU A 5 -11.74 6.63 -20.39
CA GLU A 5 -13.03 6.16 -20.90
C GLU A 5 -13.99 5.88 -19.74
N VAL A 6 -15.27 6.22 -19.91
CA VAL A 6 -16.34 5.98 -18.93
C VAL A 6 -17.51 5.32 -19.63
N ILE A 7 -17.97 4.18 -19.09
CA ILE A 7 -19.15 3.45 -19.55
C ILE A 7 -20.18 3.49 -18.42
N ALA A 8 -21.33 4.12 -18.66
CA ALA A 8 -22.37 4.35 -17.66
C ALA A 8 -23.73 3.82 -18.12
N GLY A 9 -24.66 3.62 -17.18
CA GLY A 9 -26.03 3.17 -17.47
C GLY A 9 -26.14 1.70 -17.92
N VAL A 10 -25.10 0.89 -17.68
CA VAL A 10 -25.08 -0.52 -18.06
C VAL A 10 -25.72 -1.42 -17.00
N LEU A 11 -26.51 -2.38 -17.47
CA LEU A 11 -26.97 -3.50 -16.66
C LEU A 11 -25.79 -4.43 -16.29
N PRO A 12 -25.93 -5.31 -15.28
CA PRO A 12 -24.86 -6.26 -14.92
C PRO A 12 -24.31 -7.07 -16.11
N ALA A 13 -25.18 -7.57 -17.00
CA ALA A 13 -24.77 -8.27 -18.22
C ALA A 13 -23.99 -7.36 -19.19
N GLY A 14 -24.31 -6.06 -19.23
CA GLY A 14 -23.58 -5.09 -20.04
C GLY A 14 -22.18 -4.79 -19.51
N LYS A 15 -21.90 -5.04 -18.23
CA LYS A 15 -20.53 -4.95 -17.66
C LYS A 15 -19.65 -6.08 -18.19
N GLU A 16 -20.17 -7.30 -18.26
CA GLU A 16 -19.44 -8.44 -18.82
C GLU A 16 -19.08 -8.21 -20.29
N GLU A 17 -20.03 -7.75 -21.10
CA GLU A 17 -19.78 -7.44 -22.51
C GLU A 17 -18.75 -6.32 -22.69
N ALA A 18 -18.82 -5.28 -21.85
CA ALA A 18 -17.83 -4.20 -21.84
C ALA A 18 -16.43 -4.71 -21.51
N VAL A 19 -16.28 -5.57 -20.49
CA VAL A 19 -15.00 -6.21 -20.16
C VAL A 19 -14.51 -7.06 -21.33
N GLY A 20 -15.39 -7.88 -21.94
CA GLY A 20 -15.04 -8.68 -23.11
C GLY A 20 -14.60 -7.85 -24.33
N ARG A 21 -15.15 -6.64 -24.49
CA ARG A 21 -14.71 -5.69 -25.51
C ARG A 21 -13.32 -5.13 -25.20
N LEU A 22 -13.06 -4.75 -23.95
CA LEU A 22 -11.77 -4.20 -23.50
C LEU A 22 -10.65 -5.25 -23.50
N GLN A 23 -10.96 -6.52 -23.24
CA GLN A 23 -9.98 -7.61 -23.37
C GLN A 23 -9.38 -7.74 -24.78
N LYS A 24 -10.12 -7.33 -25.82
CA LYS A 24 -9.60 -7.34 -27.20
C LYS A 24 -8.52 -6.29 -27.44
N SER A 25 -8.49 -5.21 -26.66
CA SER A 25 -7.47 -4.16 -26.77
C SER A 25 -6.27 -4.39 -25.84
N GLY A 26 -6.37 -5.29 -24.86
CA GLY A 26 -5.25 -5.71 -24.03
C GLY A 26 -5.65 -6.39 -22.73
N LEU A 27 -4.65 -6.68 -21.90
CA LEU A 27 -4.84 -7.34 -20.61
C LEU A 27 -5.73 -6.46 -19.70
N THR A 28 -6.86 -6.99 -19.30
CA THR A 28 -7.91 -6.25 -18.58
C THR A 28 -8.07 -6.81 -17.17
N ALA A 29 -7.89 -5.94 -16.17
CA ALA A 29 -8.22 -6.25 -14.79
C ALA A 29 -9.56 -5.57 -14.42
N MET A 30 -10.49 -6.33 -13.85
CA MET A 30 -11.78 -5.83 -13.37
C MET A 30 -11.74 -5.70 -11.85
N VAL A 31 -12.23 -4.58 -11.32
CA VAL A 31 -12.31 -4.33 -9.89
C VAL A 31 -13.76 -4.06 -9.52
N GLY A 32 -14.31 -4.82 -8.56
CA GLY A 32 -15.72 -4.70 -8.16
C GLY A 32 -15.97 -5.15 -6.72
N ASP A 33 -17.22 -5.12 -6.29
CA ASP A 33 -17.65 -5.59 -4.96
C ASP A 33 -17.93 -7.11 -4.91
N GLY A 34 -18.03 -7.75 -6.08
CA GLY A 34 -18.31 -9.17 -6.23
C GLY A 34 -19.76 -9.58 -6.01
N ILE A 35 -20.68 -8.63 -5.79
CA ILE A 35 -22.12 -8.91 -5.62
C ILE A 35 -22.82 -8.84 -6.98
N ASN A 36 -22.71 -7.70 -7.65
CA ASN A 36 -23.35 -7.46 -8.96
C ASN A 36 -22.37 -7.61 -10.13
N ASP A 37 -21.08 -7.66 -9.81
CA ASP A 37 -20.00 -7.62 -10.78
C ASP A 37 -19.36 -8.99 -11.01
N ALA A 38 -19.91 -10.05 -10.42
CA ALA A 38 -19.36 -11.41 -10.48
C ALA A 38 -19.13 -11.91 -11.93
N PRO A 39 -20.09 -11.80 -12.88
CA PRO A 39 -19.83 -12.19 -14.27
C PRO A 39 -18.74 -11.37 -14.96
N ALA A 40 -18.64 -10.08 -14.63
CA ALA A 40 -17.61 -9.22 -15.19
C ALA A 40 -16.22 -9.49 -14.57
N LEU A 41 -16.17 -9.87 -13.29
CA LEU A 41 -14.95 -10.26 -12.58
C LEU A 41 -14.38 -11.57 -13.13
N THR A 42 -15.22 -12.59 -13.34
CA THR A 42 -14.80 -13.87 -13.90
C THR A 42 -14.42 -13.77 -15.37
N ARG A 43 -15.03 -12.82 -16.11
CA ARG A 43 -14.70 -12.61 -17.51
C ARG A 43 -13.32 -11.99 -17.72
N ALA A 44 -12.89 -11.11 -16.82
CA ALA A 44 -11.63 -10.38 -16.92
C ALA A 44 -10.39 -11.30 -16.87
N ASP A 45 -9.23 -10.81 -17.33
CA ASP A 45 -7.98 -11.56 -17.22
C ASP A 45 -7.46 -11.60 -15.76
N LEU A 46 -7.93 -10.65 -14.95
CA LEU A 46 -7.69 -10.60 -13.51
C LEU A 46 -8.90 -9.96 -12.81
N GLY A 47 -9.65 -10.76 -12.05
CA GLY A 47 -10.75 -10.30 -11.22
C GLY A 47 -10.29 -9.92 -9.82
N ILE A 48 -10.60 -8.69 -9.37
CA ILE A 48 -10.26 -8.20 -8.03
C ILE A 48 -11.53 -7.74 -7.31
N ALA A 49 -11.91 -8.45 -6.25
CA ALA A 49 -13.02 -8.04 -5.39
C ALA A 49 -12.53 -7.15 -4.23
N ILE A 50 -13.31 -6.14 -3.85
CA ILE A 50 -13.05 -5.24 -2.72
C ILE A 50 -14.11 -5.41 -1.65
N GLY A 51 -13.68 -5.55 -0.40
CA GLY A 51 -14.54 -5.60 0.78
C GLY A 51 -14.68 -7.00 1.36
N ALA A 52 -15.22 -7.07 2.59
CA ALA A 52 -15.35 -8.31 3.34
C ALA A 52 -16.37 -9.26 2.69
N GLY A 53 -15.86 -10.14 1.83
CA GLY A 53 -16.32 -11.50 1.54
C GLY A 53 -17.81 -11.78 1.69
N THR A 54 -18.62 -11.31 0.74
CA THR A 54 -19.83 -12.07 0.39
C THR A 54 -19.39 -13.34 -0.34
N GLY A 55 -20.07 -14.48 -0.13
CA GLY A 55 -19.63 -15.77 -0.70
C GLY A 55 -19.45 -15.74 -2.22
N VAL A 56 -20.28 -14.97 -2.92
CA VAL A 56 -20.22 -14.80 -4.39
C VAL A 56 -18.91 -14.13 -4.83
N ALA A 57 -18.36 -13.20 -4.05
CA ALA A 57 -17.13 -12.50 -4.38
C ALA A 57 -15.88 -13.40 -4.30
N LEU A 58 -15.90 -14.39 -3.39
CA LEU A 58 -14.81 -15.37 -3.22
C LEU A 58 -14.74 -16.36 -4.38
N ASP A 59 -15.90 -16.75 -4.92
CA ASP A 59 -15.97 -17.70 -6.04
C ASP A 59 -15.72 -17.02 -7.40
N ALA A 60 -15.97 -15.71 -7.50
CA ALA A 60 -15.92 -14.98 -8.76
C ALA A 60 -14.60 -14.23 -9.04
N ALA A 61 -13.74 -14.00 -8.04
CA ALA A 61 -12.54 -13.18 -8.18
C ALA A 61 -11.25 -13.93 -7.86
N ASP A 62 -10.17 -13.63 -8.59
CA ASP A 62 -8.83 -14.20 -8.36
C ASP A 62 -8.17 -13.63 -7.10
N ILE A 63 -8.49 -12.38 -6.76
CA ILE A 63 -7.94 -11.65 -5.61
C ILE A 63 -9.08 -11.01 -4.83
N VAL A 64 -9.14 -11.24 -3.52
CA VAL A 64 -10.08 -10.58 -2.62
C VAL A 64 -9.33 -9.65 -1.66
N LEU A 65 -9.63 -8.36 -1.74
CA LEU A 65 -9.09 -7.35 -0.84
C LEU A 65 -9.98 -7.22 0.40
N VAL A 66 -9.46 -7.72 1.53
CA VAL A 66 -10.16 -7.70 2.83
C VAL A 66 -10.47 -6.27 3.27
N ASN A 67 -9.59 -5.31 2.97
CA ASN A 67 -9.82 -3.91 3.27
C ASN A 67 -10.55 -3.22 2.10
N SER A 68 -11.51 -2.36 2.41
CA SER A 68 -12.26 -1.58 1.41
C SER A 68 -11.47 -0.40 0.80
N ASN A 69 -10.14 -0.51 0.68
CA ASN A 69 -9.26 0.56 0.18
C ASN A 69 -8.84 0.31 -1.28
N LEU A 70 -9.26 1.18 -2.20
CA LEU A 70 -8.85 1.13 -3.62
C LEU A 70 -7.33 1.22 -3.84
N SER A 71 -6.59 1.83 -2.91
CA SER A 71 -5.12 1.89 -2.97
C SER A 71 -4.43 0.52 -2.82
N ASP A 72 -5.15 -0.50 -2.35
CA ASP A 72 -4.61 -1.85 -2.21
C ASP A 72 -4.57 -2.61 -3.55
N VAL A 73 -5.37 -2.19 -4.56
CA VAL A 73 -5.34 -2.73 -5.93
C VAL A 73 -3.96 -2.56 -6.60
N PRO A 74 -3.40 -1.34 -6.74
CA PRO A 74 -2.07 -1.19 -7.33
C PRO A 74 -0.98 -1.84 -6.45
N ALA A 75 -1.18 -1.91 -5.13
CA ALA A 75 -0.24 -2.59 -4.23
C ALA A 75 -0.18 -4.10 -4.53
N ALA A 76 -1.32 -4.76 -4.74
CA ALA A 76 -1.40 -6.16 -5.12
C ALA A 76 -0.72 -6.42 -6.47
N ILE A 77 -0.97 -5.56 -7.48
CA ILE A 77 -0.33 -5.67 -8.80
C ILE A 77 1.20 -5.51 -8.69
N ARG A 78 1.67 -4.55 -7.88
CA ARG A 78 3.12 -4.35 -7.63
C ARG A 78 3.75 -5.55 -6.95
N LEU A 79 3.06 -6.15 -5.98
CA LEU A 79 3.52 -7.37 -5.32
C LEU A 79 3.66 -8.51 -6.32
N GLY A 80 2.63 -8.80 -7.10
CA GLY A 80 2.67 -9.86 -8.11
C GLY A 80 3.82 -9.69 -9.11
N ARG A 81 4.04 -8.47 -9.60
CA ARG A 81 5.18 -8.16 -10.49
C ARG A 81 6.53 -8.37 -9.81
N ALA A 82 6.67 -7.99 -8.55
CA ALA A 82 7.89 -8.21 -7.78
C ALA A 82 8.15 -9.71 -7.56
N THR A 83 7.12 -10.49 -7.22
CA THR A 83 7.18 -11.94 -7.08
C THR A 83 7.64 -12.61 -8.38
N LEU A 84 7.04 -12.24 -9.53
CA LEU A 84 7.44 -12.79 -10.83
C LEU A 84 8.89 -12.46 -11.19
N ARG A 85 9.38 -11.28 -10.81
CA ARG A 85 10.80 -10.93 -11.01
C ARG A 85 11.71 -11.83 -10.18
N THR A 86 11.37 -12.08 -8.92
CA THR A 86 12.12 -12.98 -8.04
C THR A 86 12.11 -14.43 -8.56
N ILE A 87 10.96 -14.91 -9.04
CA ILE A 87 10.85 -16.24 -9.66
C ILE A 87 11.76 -16.36 -10.87
N ARG A 88 11.75 -15.36 -11.77
CA ARG A 88 12.63 -15.35 -12.96
C ARG A 88 14.12 -15.37 -12.59
N GLN A 89 14.51 -14.64 -11.54
CA GLN A 89 15.89 -14.67 -11.03
C GLN A 89 16.26 -16.05 -10.47
N ASN A 90 15.38 -16.67 -9.70
CA ASN A 90 15.62 -17.99 -9.13
C ASN A 90 15.73 -19.06 -10.23
N LEU A 91 14.85 -19.03 -11.23
CA LEU A 91 14.91 -19.92 -12.39
C LEU A 91 16.19 -19.68 -13.22
N PHE A 92 16.59 -18.43 -13.43
CA PHE A 92 17.83 -18.11 -14.14
C PHE A 92 19.03 -18.77 -13.47
N TRP A 93 19.18 -18.63 -12.14
CA TRP A 93 20.26 -19.27 -11.41
C TRP A 93 20.16 -20.80 -11.45
N ALA A 94 18.96 -21.36 -11.28
CA ALA A 94 18.75 -22.80 -11.36
C ALA A 94 19.21 -23.37 -12.71
N PHE A 95 18.84 -22.74 -13.83
CA PHE A 95 19.27 -23.19 -15.16
C PHE A 95 20.75 -22.91 -15.41
N PHE A 96 21.29 -21.77 -14.96
CA PHE A 96 22.69 -21.40 -15.18
C PHE A 96 23.68 -22.47 -14.68
N TYR A 97 23.52 -22.94 -13.44
CA TYR A 97 24.41 -23.97 -12.89
C TYR A 97 24.24 -25.33 -13.59
N ASN A 98 23.02 -25.70 -13.98
CA ASN A 98 22.78 -26.96 -14.70
C ASN A 98 23.35 -26.93 -16.12
N VAL A 99 23.19 -25.81 -16.84
CA VAL A 99 23.73 -25.62 -18.20
C VAL A 99 25.25 -25.70 -18.20
N ILE A 100 25.93 -25.20 -17.15
CA ILE A 100 27.38 -25.32 -17.02
C ILE A 100 27.78 -26.72 -16.52
N GLY A 101 27.03 -27.29 -15.58
CA GLY A 101 27.34 -28.58 -14.97
C GLY A 101 27.28 -29.75 -15.95
N ILE A 102 26.31 -29.76 -16.87
CA ILE A 102 26.12 -30.87 -17.82
C ILE A 102 27.33 -31.07 -18.76
N PRO A 103 27.87 -30.05 -19.46
CA PRO A 103 29.07 -30.20 -20.29
C PRO A 103 30.31 -30.62 -19.52
N VAL A 104 30.48 -30.10 -18.29
CA VAL A 104 31.60 -30.47 -17.43
C VAL A 104 31.47 -31.94 -17.02
N ALA A 105 30.26 -32.43 -16.71
CA ALA A 105 30.00 -33.81 -16.32
C ALA A 105 30.15 -34.77 -17.51
N ALA A 106 29.79 -34.32 -18.71
CA ALA A 106 29.98 -35.03 -19.97
C ALA A 106 31.45 -35.12 -20.42
N GLY A 107 32.39 -34.54 -19.66
CA GLY A 107 33.83 -34.66 -19.92
C GLY A 107 34.37 -33.69 -20.96
N CYS A 108 33.61 -32.67 -21.37
CA CYS A 108 34.09 -31.66 -22.34
C CYS A 108 35.30 -30.87 -21.82
N LEU A 109 35.46 -30.76 -20.49
CA LEU A 109 36.58 -30.09 -19.83
C LEU A 109 37.70 -31.04 -19.36
N SER A 110 37.62 -32.33 -19.70
CA SER A 110 38.60 -33.34 -19.30
C SER A 110 40.02 -33.04 -19.81
N HIS A 111 40.15 -32.36 -20.95
CA HIS A 111 41.44 -31.92 -21.51
C HIS A 111 42.16 -30.89 -20.63
N TRP A 112 41.43 -30.16 -19.77
CA TRP A 112 41.99 -29.19 -18.80
C TRP A 112 42.14 -29.79 -17.39
N GLY A 113 41.96 -31.10 -17.21
CA GLY A 113 42.09 -31.77 -15.91
C GLY A 113 40.95 -31.45 -14.92
N ILE A 114 39.91 -30.74 -15.35
CA ILE A 114 38.76 -30.40 -14.51
C ILE A 114 37.77 -31.55 -14.59
N THR A 115 37.78 -32.42 -13.59
CA THR A 115 36.76 -33.45 -13.37
C THR A 115 35.78 -32.97 -12.31
N LEU A 116 34.48 -33.23 -12.52
CA LEU A 116 33.45 -32.85 -11.56
C LEU A 116 33.54 -33.74 -10.32
N ASN A 117 34.02 -33.18 -9.22
CA ASN A 117 33.99 -33.84 -7.92
C ASN A 117 32.55 -33.80 -7.37
N PRO A 118 31.93 -34.95 -7.03
CA PRO A 118 30.59 -35.01 -6.43
C PRO A 118 30.42 -34.11 -5.20
N MET A 119 31.50 -33.87 -4.44
CA MET A 119 31.48 -32.98 -3.28
C MET A 119 31.28 -31.50 -3.68
N LEU A 120 31.85 -31.05 -4.80
CA LEU A 120 31.62 -29.70 -5.33
C LEU A 120 30.19 -29.53 -5.85
N CYS A 121 29.62 -30.56 -6.47
CA CYS A 121 28.20 -30.57 -6.86
C CYS A 121 27.29 -30.40 -5.65
N ALA A 122 27.55 -31.15 -4.57
CA ALA A 122 26.76 -31.09 -3.34
C ALA A 122 26.86 -29.72 -2.66
N ALA A 123 28.07 -29.13 -2.64
CA ALA A 123 28.29 -27.77 -2.14
C ALA A 123 27.54 -26.72 -2.98
N ALA A 124 27.60 -26.82 -4.32
CA ALA A 124 26.89 -25.92 -5.23
C ALA A 124 25.36 -26.01 -5.08
N MET A 125 24.80 -27.23 -4.93
CA MET A 125 23.36 -27.41 -4.67
C MET A 125 22.94 -26.76 -3.35
N SER A 126 23.75 -26.92 -2.31
CA SER A 126 23.47 -26.34 -0.99
C SER A 126 23.52 -24.81 -1.02
N LEU A 127 24.55 -24.25 -1.67
CA LEU A 127 24.72 -22.80 -1.82
C LEU A 127 23.60 -22.17 -2.66
N SER A 128 23.15 -22.85 -3.73
CA SER A 128 22.07 -22.38 -4.58
C SER A 128 20.74 -22.24 -3.82
N SER A 129 20.45 -23.18 -2.92
CA SER A 129 19.26 -23.14 -2.06
C SER A 129 19.29 -21.92 -1.14
N PHE A 130 20.45 -21.62 -0.55
CA PHE A 130 20.64 -20.43 0.26
C PHE A 130 20.41 -19.16 -0.56
N CYS A 131 21.06 -19.02 -1.72
CA CYS A 131 20.89 -17.86 -2.58
C CYS A 131 19.44 -17.65 -3.03
N VAL A 132 18.73 -18.72 -3.42
CA VAL A 132 17.32 -18.67 -3.85
C VAL A 132 16.41 -18.25 -2.70
N VAL A 133 16.60 -18.80 -1.50
CA VAL A 133 15.80 -18.46 -0.31
C VAL A 133 16.08 -17.03 0.13
N THR A 134 17.34 -16.61 0.19
CA THR A 134 17.70 -15.22 0.51
C THR A 134 17.11 -14.24 -0.51
N ASN A 135 17.13 -14.58 -1.81
CA ASN A 135 16.53 -13.75 -2.84
C ASN A 135 15.00 -13.70 -2.72
N ALA A 136 14.35 -14.80 -2.34
CA ALA A 136 12.92 -14.84 -2.05
C ALA A 136 12.55 -13.94 -0.86
N LEU A 137 13.33 -14.00 0.22
CA LEU A 137 13.13 -13.18 1.42
C LEU A 137 13.25 -11.68 1.16
N ARG A 138 13.98 -11.27 0.12
CA ARG A 138 14.07 -9.86 -0.29
C ARG A 138 12.69 -9.25 -0.60
N LEU A 139 11.71 -10.06 -1.03
CA LEU A 139 10.35 -9.63 -1.31
C LEU A 139 9.65 -9.06 -0.05
N ASN A 140 10.04 -9.50 1.15
CA ASN A 140 9.48 -9.02 2.41
C ASN A 140 9.78 -7.53 2.66
N PHE A 141 10.81 -6.98 2.02
CA PHE A 141 11.18 -5.57 2.14
C PHE A 141 10.58 -4.70 1.02
N CYS A 142 9.76 -5.26 0.12
CA CYS A 142 9.10 -4.47 -0.91
C CYS A 142 8.03 -3.57 -0.30
N GLN A 143 8.19 -2.25 -0.44
CA GLN A 143 7.19 -1.27 -0.03
C GLN A 143 6.03 -1.25 -1.03
N LEU A 144 4.89 -1.86 -0.68
CA LEU A 144 3.75 -2.07 -1.58
C LEU A 144 2.75 -0.92 -1.61
N LYS A 145 2.65 -0.12 -0.55
CA LYS A 145 1.83 1.08 -0.54
C LYS A 145 2.70 2.27 -0.92
N PRO A 146 2.23 3.18 -1.81
CA PRO A 146 2.81 4.51 -1.81
C PRO A 146 2.66 5.01 -0.38
N ASP A 147 3.76 5.49 0.21
CA ASP A 147 3.70 6.10 1.53
C ASP A 147 2.56 7.11 1.44
N LYS A 148 1.45 6.87 2.15
CA LYS A 148 0.48 7.93 2.36
C LYS A 148 1.34 8.95 3.04
N GLU A 149 1.71 10.00 2.30
CA GLU A 149 2.47 11.14 2.77
C GLU A 149 2.03 11.30 4.20
N LYS A 150 2.89 10.89 5.15
CA LYS A 150 2.62 11.04 6.57
C LYS A 150 2.61 12.54 6.69
N ARG A 151 1.45 13.15 6.45
CA ARG A 151 1.20 14.55 6.69
C ARG A 151 1.46 14.62 8.17
N LYS A 152 2.68 15.03 8.54
CA LYS A 152 3.17 15.08 9.91
C LYS A 152 2.13 15.93 10.62
N MET A 153 1.19 15.28 11.29
CA MET A 153 0.25 15.94 12.17
C MET A 153 1.16 16.45 13.28
N THR A 154 1.49 17.73 13.15
CA THR A 154 2.40 18.39 14.07
C THR A 154 1.50 18.86 15.19
N THR A 155 1.76 18.32 16.37
CA THR A 155 1.05 18.70 17.58
C THR A 155 1.82 19.83 18.22
N THR A 156 1.20 21.00 18.32
CA THR A 156 1.77 22.15 19.03
C THR A 156 1.00 22.36 20.31
N THR A 157 1.71 22.39 21.44
CA THR A 157 1.13 22.69 22.76
C THR A 157 1.34 24.17 23.06
N LEU A 158 0.28 24.85 23.47
CA LEU A 158 0.27 26.24 23.91
C LEU A 158 -0.18 26.30 25.37
N THR A 159 0.47 27.13 26.18
CA THR A 159 0.00 27.38 27.55
C THR A 159 -0.95 28.58 27.55
N VAL A 160 -2.18 28.40 28.04
CA VAL A 160 -3.21 29.43 28.04
C VAL A 160 -3.64 29.72 29.47
N GLN A 161 -3.48 30.97 29.89
CA GLN A 161 -3.90 31.46 31.20
C GLN A 161 -5.33 32.02 31.14
N GLY A 162 -6.10 31.78 32.21
CA GLY A 162 -7.46 32.30 32.37
C GLY A 162 -8.59 31.27 32.17
N MET A 163 -8.28 30.01 31.88
CA MET A 163 -9.30 28.95 31.82
C MET A 163 -9.60 28.43 33.23
N MET A 164 -10.73 28.84 33.81
CA MET A 164 -11.09 28.47 35.20
C MET A 164 -12.23 27.44 35.27
N CYS A 165 -12.84 27.07 34.15
CA CYS A 165 -13.96 26.11 34.15
C CYS A 165 -14.12 25.37 32.81
N PRO A 166 -14.96 24.31 32.77
CA PRO A 166 -15.27 23.55 31.56
C PRO A 166 -15.91 24.37 30.41
N HIS A 167 -16.51 25.52 30.71
CA HIS A 167 -17.02 26.40 29.67
C HIS A 167 -15.91 27.20 28.99
N CYS A 168 -14.85 27.55 29.72
CA CYS A 168 -13.69 28.25 29.16
C CYS A 168 -12.88 27.36 28.22
N GLU A 169 -12.70 26.07 28.55
CA GLU A 169 -12.02 25.13 27.64
C GLU A 169 -12.80 24.93 26.34
N ALA A 170 -14.13 24.85 26.41
CA ALA A 170 -14.97 24.68 25.23
C ALA A 170 -14.93 25.91 24.32
N HIS A 171 -14.89 27.11 24.90
CA HIS A 171 -14.77 28.35 24.15
C HIS A 171 -13.42 28.47 23.43
N VAL A 172 -12.31 28.17 24.12
CA VAL A 172 -10.96 28.16 23.53
C VAL A 172 -10.83 27.08 22.44
N LYS A 173 -11.39 25.90 22.69
CA LYS A 173 -11.43 24.80 21.70
C LYS A 173 -12.16 25.24 20.42
N ALA A 174 -13.36 25.81 20.55
CA ALA A 174 -14.15 26.26 19.41
C ALA A 174 -13.43 27.35 18.60
N ALA A 175 -12.74 28.28 19.27
CA ALA A 175 -11.97 29.33 18.60
C ALA A 175 -10.79 28.78 17.78
N LEU A 176 -10.10 27.75 18.29
CA LEU A 176 -8.97 27.11 17.60
C LEU A 176 -9.42 26.18 16.47
N GLU A 177 -10.53 25.47 16.63
CA GLU A 177 -11.10 24.60 15.59
C GLU A 177 -11.71 25.39 14.42
N ALA A 178 -12.06 26.65 14.63
CA ALA A 178 -12.54 27.55 13.57
C ALA A 178 -11.44 27.98 12.58
N ILE A 179 -10.16 27.74 12.88
CA ILE A 179 -9.03 28.13 12.02
C ILE A 179 -8.86 27.12 10.87
N PRO A 180 -8.85 27.56 9.61
CA PRO A 180 -8.59 26.68 8.47
C PRO A 180 -7.15 26.15 8.54
N GLY A 181 -7.01 24.86 8.86
CA GLY A 181 -5.71 24.21 9.03
C GLY A 181 -5.57 23.44 10.34
N VAL A 182 -6.45 23.67 11.33
CA VAL A 182 -6.52 22.90 12.57
C VAL A 182 -7.39 21.66 12.38
N ALA A 183 -6.91 20.50 12.83
CA ALA A 183 -7.60 19.22 12.78
C ALA A 183 -8.54 19.04 13.97
N ALA A 184 -8.04 19.38 15.15
CA ALA A 184 -8.64 19.19 16.45
C ALA A 184 -7.87 20.05 17.46
N ALA A 185 -8.58 20.57 18.46
CA ALA A 185 -7.96 21.24 19.61
C ALA A 185 -8.45 20.59 20.92
N GLU A 186 -7.52 20.30 21.81
CA GLU A 186 -7.80 19.81 23.16
C GLU A 186 -7.32 20.85 24.16
N ALA A 187 -8.27 21.52 24.82
CA ALA A 187 -7.99 22.48 25.87
C ALA A 187 -8.32 21.87 27.24
N SER A 188 -7.47 22.11 28.23
CA SER A 188 -7.66 21.62 29.60
C SER A 188 -7.57 22.77 30.61
N HIS A 189 -8.70 23.10 31.25
CA HIS A 189 -8.75 24.10 32.33
C HIS A 189 -8.00 23.68 33.60
N LYS A 190 -7.74 22.38 33.78
CA LYS A 190 -6.99 21.86 34.95
C LYS A 190 -5.49 22.07 34.85
N THR A 191 -4.96 22.00 33.64
CA THR A 191 -3.51 22.07 33.39
C THR A 191 -3.10 23.39 32.74
N GLY A 192 -4.05 24.17 32.21
CA GLY A 192 -3.75 25.39 31.45
C GLY A 192 -3.09 25.11 30.10
N LEU A 193 -3.13 23.86 29.62
CA LEU A 193 -2.50 23.42 28.37
C LEU A 193 -3.55 23.26 27.29
N VAL A 194 -3.20 23.72 26.09
CA VAL A 194 -4.00 23.56 24.88
C VAL A 194 -3.16 22.90 23.81
N THR A 195 -3.57 21.70 23.41
CA THR A 195 -2.90 20.87 22.42
C THR A 195 -3.63 21.02 21.09
N VAL A 196 -2.97 21.61 20.11
CA VAL A 196 -3.52 21.85 18.77
C VAL A 196 -2.91 20.86 17.79
N THR A 197 -3.76 20.10 17.12
CA THR A 197 -3.35 19.17 16.08
C THR A 197 -3.52 19.83 14.72
N LEU A 198 -2.44 20.05 13.98
CA LEU A 198 -2.47 20.77 12.70
C LEU A 198 -2.54 19.82 11.50
N LYS A 199 -3.47 20.07 10.57
CA LYS A 199 -3.48 19.46 9.23
C LYS A 199 -2.55 20.20 8.29
N ALA A 200 -2.52 21.54 8.30
CA ALA A 200 -1.63 22.35 7.47
C ALA A 200 -0.61 23.09 8.33
N PRO A 201 0.57 23.49 7.80
CA PRO A 201 1.44 24.42 8.53
C PRO A 201 0.67 25.73 8.75
N VAL A 202 0.33 26.00 10.01
CA VAL A 202 -0.31 27.25 10.45
C VAL A 202 0.71 27.99 11.30
N ASP A 203 0.89 29.28 11.03
CA ASP A 203 1.78 30.12 11.83
C ASP A 203 1.29 30.21 13.29
N GLU A 204 2.21 30.07 14.24
CA GLU A 204 1.94 30.14 15.67
C GLU A 204 1.31 31.49 16.08
N SER A 205 1.58 32.55 15.32
CA SER A 205 0.98 33.87 15.49
C SER A 205 -0.53 33.88 15.29
N LEU A 206 -1.06 33.10 14.34
CA LEU A 206 -2.49 32.98 14.09
C LEU A 206 -3.20 32.21 15.21
N LEU A 207 -2.55 31.18 15.75
CA LEU A 207 -3.07 30.43 16.90
C LEU A 207 -3.14 31.34 18.13
N ARG A 208 -2.11 32.15 18.39
CA ARG A 208 -2.10 33.12 19.50
C ARG A 208 -3.19 34.17 19.35
N GLN A 209 -3.32 34.77 18.15
CA GLN A 209 -4.36 35.78 17.89
C GLN A 209 -5.78 35.23 18.09
N ALA A 210 -6.04 33.97 17.75
CA ALA A 210 -7.35 33.36 17.97
C ALA A 210 -7.67 33.19 19.45
N VAL A 211 -6.68 32.80 20.26
CA VAL A 211 -6.83 32.66 21.71
C VAL A 211 -6.99 34.03 22.39
N GLU A 212 -6.25 35.04 21.94
CA GLU A 212 -6.38 36.42 22.42
C GLU A 212 -7.74 37.03 22.05
N LYS A 213 -8.25 36.80 20.84
CA LYS A 213 -9.61 37.20 20.43
C LYS A 213 -10.70 36.51 21.25
N ALA A 214 -10.45 35.29 21.71
CA ALA A 214 -11.34 34.58 22.64
C ALA A 214 -11.25 35.10 24.09
N GLY A 215 -10.33 36.03 24.37
CA GLY A 215 -10.18 36.70 25.67
C GLY A 215 -9.16 36.07 26.61
N TYR A 216 -8.27 35.21 26.11
CA TYR A 216 -7.29 34.49 26.94
C TYR A 216 -5.85 34.82 26.56
N GLN A 217 -4.93 34.76 27.53
CA GLN A 217 -3.51 35.07 27.31
C GLN A 217 -2.71 33.79 27.06
N VAL A 218 -1.96 33.76 25.96
CA VAL A 218 -1.04 32.66 25.65
C VAL A 218 0.34 32.97 26.23
N VAL A 219 0.77 32.19 27.21
CA VAL A 219 2.14 32.20 27.71
C VAL A 219 2.86 31.05 27.01
N LYS A 220 4.05 31.34 26.49
CA LYS A 220 4.77 30.49 25.53
C LYS A 220 4.78 29.00 25.87
#